data_AF-A0A662JPL2-F1
#
_entry.id   AF-A0A662JPL2-F1
#
_cell.length_a   1.000
_cell.length_b   1.000
_cell.length_c   1.000
_cell.angle_alpha   90.00
_cell.angle_beta   90.00
_cell.angle_gamma   90.00
#
_symmetry.space_group_name_H-M   'P 1'
#
loop_
_entity.id
_entity.type
_entity.pdbx_description
1 polymer ?
#
loop_
_entity_poly.entity_id
_entity_poly.type
_entity_poly.pdbx_seq_one_letter_code
_entity_poly.pdbx_strand_id
1 'polypeptide(L)'
;MASKFLEALEPVLRVLPEVSRPRRPVSFREKLFWTGLVLTLYMVMGQIPLYPLTVREGVYEPLFLLRLIFASRRGTLLELGIGPIVTAGLIFQLLVGSKIITVDFRDPRDRALYTGAQKFFAIVFTAVEALAYILGGAYGELPLWANILIFVQLMAAGVIIILLDELVQKGWGFGSGVSLFIAAGVAQQI
;
A
#
# COMPACT_ATOMS: atom_id res chain seq x y z
N MET A 1 -2.66 2.73 -27.72
CA MET A 1 -2.59 1.27 -27.63
C MET A 1 -1.60 0.96 -26.53
N ALA A 2 -2.11 0.42 -25.42
CA ALA A 2 -1.28 -0.06 -24.33
C ALA A 2 -0.21 -1.02 -24.85
N SER A 3 0.97 -0.98 -24.20
CA SER A 3 2.02 -1.97 -24.48
C SER A 3 1.48 -3.40 -24.28
N LYS A 4 1.91 -4.35 -25.14
CA LYS A 4 1.58 -5.78 -25.05
C LYS A 4 1.79 -6.37 -23.65
N PHE A 5 2.71 -5.80 -22.88
CA PHE A 5 2.95 -6.15 -21.48
C PHE A 5 1.72 -5.92 -20.58
N LEU A 6 1.04 -4.77 -20.72
CA LEU A 6 -0.15 -4.44 -19.92
C LEU A 6 -1.34 -5.30 -20.33
N GLU A 7 -1.49 -5.58 -21.62
CA GLU A 7 -2.54 -6.47 -22.14
C GLU A 7 -2.37 -7.91 -21.62
N ALA A 8 -1.13 -8.39 -21.49
CA ALA A 8 -0.86 -9.72 -20.91
C ALA A 8 -1.27 -9.85 -19.44
N LEU A 9 -1.35 -8.74 -18.70
CA LEU A 9 -1.79 -8.73 -17.31
C LEU A 9 -3.32 -8.67 -17.17
N GLU A 10 -4.07 -8.32 -18.22
CA GLU A 10 -5.52 -8.20 -18.21
C GLU A 10 -6.26 -9.37 -17.51
N PRO A 11 -5.96 -10.66 -17.74
CA PRO A 11 -6.67 -11.75 -17.07
C PRO A 11 -6.44 -11.78 -15.55
N VAL A 12 -5.25 -11.41 -15.08
CA VAL A 12 -4.92 -11.34 -13.64
C VAL A 12 -5.62 -10.15 -13.01
N LEU A 13 -5.66 -9.01 -13.70
CA LEU A 13 -6.28 -7.78 -13.21
C LEU A 13 -7.77 -7.94 -12.91
N ARG A 14 -8.47 -8.82 -13.62
CA ARG A 14 -9.91 -9.10 -13.41
C ARG A 14 -10.20 -9.82 -12.09
N VAL A 15 -9.23 -10.50 -11.50
CA VAL A 15 -9.39 -11.27 -10.25
C VAL A 15 -9.01 -10.43 -9.03
N LEU A 16 -8.27 -9.33 -9.22
CA LEU A 16 -7.81 -8.51 -8.12
C LEU A 16 -8.96 -7.77 -7.43
N PRO A 17 -8.96 -7.68 -6.09
CA PRO A 17 -9.99 -6.96 -5.34
C PRO A 17 -9.94 -5.47 -5.72
N GLU A 18 -11.05 -4.91 -6.18
CA GLU A 18 -11.11 -3.53 -6.70
C GLU A 18 -12.20 -2.72 -6.00
N VAL A 19 -11.89 -1.47 -5.64
CA VAL A 19 -12.88 -0.56 -5.07
C VAL A 19 -13.73 0.03 -6.18
N SER A 20 -15.05 -0.05 -6.09
CA SER A 20 -15.93 0.53 -7.12
C SER A 20 -15.82 2.06 -7.16
N ARG A 21 -15.72 2.64 -8.35
CA ARG A 21 -15.80 4.10 -8.52
C ARG A 21 -17.21 4.60 -8.18
N PRO A 22 -17.36 5.80 -7.56
CA PRO A 22 -18.68 6.36 -7.29
C PRO A 22 -19.48 6.55 -8.58
N ARG A 23 -20.71 6.03 -8.62
CA ARG A 23 -21.64 6.22 -9.76
C ARG A 23 -22.31 7.60 -9.77
N ARG A 24 -22.21 8.32 -8.65
CA ARG A 24 -22.78 9.64 -8.42
C ARG A 24 -21.69 10.58 -7.90
N PRO A 25 -21.82 11.90 -8.07
CA PRO A 25 -20.94 12.84 -7.40
C PRO A 25 -21.05 12.68 -5.88
N VAL A 26 -19.91 12.47 -5.24
CA VAL A 26 -19.82 12.27 -3.77
C VAL A 26 -19.85 13.65 -3.10
N SER A 27 -20.77 13.83 -2.15
CA SER A 27 -20.91 15.10 -1.42
C SER A 27 -19.70 15.39 -0.53
N PHE A 28 -19.46 16.66 -0.20
CA PHE A 28 -18.34 17.04 0.67
C PHE A 28 -18.36 16.30 2.02
N ARG A 29 -19.53 16.19 2.66
CA ARG A 29 -19.70 15.50 3.94
C ARG A 29 -19.37 14.01 3.85
N GLU A 30 -19.79 13.38 2.76
CA GLU A 30 -19.49 11.96 2.49
C GLU A 30 -18.00 11.76 2.25
N LYS A 31 -17.34 12.65 1.49
CA LYS A 31 -15.88 12.60 1.32
C LYS A 31 -15.13 12.76 2.63
N LEU A 32 -15.58 13.66 3.49
CA LEU A 32 -14.99 13.88 4.80
C LEU A 32 -15.13 12.65 5.69
N PHE A 33 -16.31 12.03 5.69
CA PHE A 33 -16.57 10.80 6.44
C PHE A 33 -15.65 9.66 5.99
N TRP A 34 -15.55 9.39 4.68
CA TRP A 34 -14.68 8.33 4.15
C TRP A 34 -13.21 8.59 4.43
N THR A 35 -12.76 9.84 4.27
CA THR A 35 -11.38 10.23 4.59
C THR A 35 -11.08 10.02 6.07
N GLY A 36 -11.99 10.43 6.96
CA GLY A 36 -11.88 10.20 8.40
C GLY A 36 -11.84 8.72 8.75
N LEU A 37 -12.72 7.91 8.15
CA LEU A 37 -12.75 6.46 8.35
C LEU A 37 -11.44 5.79 7.94
N VAL A 38 -10.93 6.12 6.75
CA VAL A 38 -9.64 5.61 6.25
C VAL A 38 -8.50 5.97 7.21
N LEU A 39 -8.47 7.21 7.67
CA LEU A 39 -7.47 7.69 8.62
C LEU A 39 -7.56 6.94 9.95
N THR A 40 -8.76 6.75 10.50
CA THR A 40 -8.96 6.01 11.75
C THR A 40 -8.50 4.56 11.62
N LEU A 41 -8.88 3.86 10.55
CA LEU A 41 -8.45 2.48 10.32
C LEU A 41 -6.93 2.38 10.22
N TYR A 42 -6.30 3.30 9.48
CA TYR A 42 -4.86 3.39 9.37
C TYR A 42 -4.18 3.61 10.74
N MET A 43 -4.69 4.54 11.55
CA MET A 43 -4.15 4.80 12.89
C MET A 43 -4.28 3.59 13.81
N VAL A 44 -5.41 2.88 13.76
CA VAL A 44 -5.64 1.66 14.54
C VAL A 44 -4.66 0.56 14.14
N MET A 45 -4.45 0.35 12.83
CA MET A 45 -3.45 -0.60 12.33
C MET A 45 -2.04 -0.30 12.85
N GLY A 46 -1.70 0.99 12.96
CA GLY A 46 -0.42 1.45 13.50
C GLY A 46 -0.24 1.29 15.00
N GLN A 47 -1.24 0.77 15.72
CA GLN A 47 -1.20 0.46 17.16
C GLN A 47 -1.33 -1.04 17.44
N ILE A 48 -1.74 -1.84 16.45
CA ILE A 48 -1.88 -3.29 16.61
C ILE A 48 -0.51 -3.95 16.36
N PRO A 49 0.11 -4.58 17.37
CA PRO A 49 1.37 -5.28 17.20
C PRO A 49 1.20 -6.55 16.37
N LEU A 50 2.23 -6.92 15.62
CA LEU A 50 2.28 -8.19 14.89
C LEU A 50 2.38 -9.34 15.89
N TYR A 51 1.48 -10.31 15.82
CA TYR A 51 1.56 -11.50 16.65
C TYR A 51 2.53 -12.52 16.02
N PRO A 52 3.41 -13.22 16.77
CA PRO A 52 3.61 -13.22 18.23
C PRO A 52 4.71 -12.25 18.71
N LEU A 53 5.05 -11.21 17.94
CA LEU A 53 6.11 -10.29 18.33
C LEU A 53 5.71 -9.54 19.61
N THR A 54 6.52 -9.69 20.65
CA THR A 54 6.52 -8.75 21.77
C THR A 54 7.40 -7.57 21.36
N VAL A 55 6.76 -6.45 21.02
CA VAL A 55 7.46 -5.20 20.74
C VAL A 55 8.23 -4.81 22.00
N ARG A 56 9.57 -4.91 21.97
CA ARG A 56 10.42 -4.36 23.04
C ARG A 56 10.60 -2.88 22.75
N GLU A 57 9.88 -2.05 23.49
CA GLU A 57 10.12 -0.61 23.54
C GLU A 57 11.60 -0.35 23.90
N GLY A 58 12.31 0.48 23.12
CA GLY A 58 13.66 0.94 23.47
C GLY A 58 14.83 0.45 22.62
N VAL A 59 14.62 -0.38 21.59
CA VAL A 59 15.68 -0.65 20.60
C VAL A 59 15.65 0.46 19.55
N TYR A 60 16.76 1.21 19.43
CA TYR A 60 17.03 2.22 18.38
C TYR A 60 16.30 1.85 17.09
N GLU A 61 15.39 2.69 16.60
CA GLU A 61 14.69 2.45 15.34
C GLU A 61 15.68 2.57 14.19
N PRO A 62 16.15 1.46 13.59
CA PRO A 62 16.98 1.57 12.42
C PRO A 62 16.11 2.17 11.31
N LEU A 63 16.67 3.10 10.55
CA LEU A 63 16.05 3.66 9.35
C LEU A 63 14.83 4.58 9.62
N PHE A 64 14.84 5.38 10.69
CA PHE A 64 13.79 6.36 11.02
C PHE A 64 13.32 7.19 9.80
N LEU A 65 14.25 7.67 8.97
CA LEU A 65 13.92 8.44 7.76
C LEU A 65 13.10 7.63 6.74
N LEU A 66 13.43 6.35 6.52
CA LEU A 66 12.65 5.50 5.63
C LEU A 66 11.26 5.23 6.20
N ARG A 67 11.16 5.06 7.53
CA ARG A 67 9.87 4.87 8.21
C ARG A 67 8.97 6.10 8.10
N LEU A 68 9.54 7.30 8.16
CA LEU A 68 8.81 8.54 7.94
C LEU A 68 8.26 8.64 6.52
N ILE A 69 9.11 8.36 5.51
CA ILE A 69 8.73 8.43 4.09
C ILE A 69 7.67 7.38 3.75
N PHE A 70 7.83 6.16 4.26
CA PHE A 70 6.90 5.06 4.02
C PHE A 70 5.74 5.02 5.01
N ALA A 71 5.63 6.02 5.88
CA ALA A 71 4.60 6.09 6.92
C ALA A 71 4.45 4.74 7.66
N SER A 72 5.57 4.10 7.99
CA SER A 72 5.60 2.74 8.52
C SER A 72 5.95 2.73 10.01
N ARG A 73 5.46 1.72 10.73
CA ARG A 73 5.65 1.58 12.18
C ARG A 73 6.13 0.18 12.54
N ARG A 74 7.29 0.12 13.20
CA ARG A 74 7.95 -1.14 13.55
C ARG A 74 7.10 -1.97 14.50
N GLY A 75 7.05 -3.26 14.24
CA GLY A 75 6.38 -4.27 15.06
C GLY A 75 4.86 -4.24 14.96
N THR A 76 4.28 -3.48 14.02
CA THR A 76 2.82 -3.32 13.87
C THR A 76 2.33 -3.80 12.51
N LEU A 77 1.02 -3.82 12.31
CA LEU A 77 0.43 -4.08 10.98
C LEU A 77 0.91 -3.07 9.90
N LEU A 78 1.43 -1.91 10.30
CA LEU A 78 2.02 -0.92 9.40
C LEU A 78 3.54 -1.08 9.22
N GLU A 79 4.14 -2.26 9.47
CA GLU A 79 5.60 -2.43 9.32
C GLU A 79 6.11 -2.01 7.93
N LEU A 80 5.37 -2.36 6.88
CA LEU A 80 5.69 -1.99 5.49
C LEU A 80 5.13 -0.61 5.11
N GLY A 81 4.12 -0.13 5.85
CA GLY A 81 3.42 1.13 5.58
C GLY A 81 2.92 1.22 4.14
N ILE A 82 3.22 2.34 3.48
CA ILE A 82 2.90 2.60 2.07
C ILE A 82 4.03 2.20 1.11
N GLY A 83 5.11 1.59 1.62
CA GLY A 83 6.31 1.21 0.85
C GLY A 83 5.97 0.49 -0.47
N PRO A 84 5.22 -0.62 -0.44
CA PRO A 84 4.87 -1.36 -1.66
C PRO A 84 4.11 -0.54 -2.71
N ILE A 85 3.25 0.38 -2.28
CA ILE A 85 2.45 1.25 -3.16
C ILE A 85 3.35 2.27 -3.85
N VAL A 86 4.21 2.94 -3.07
CA VAL A 86 5.13 3.94 -3.60
C VAL A 86 6.16 3.29 -4.50
N THR A 87 6.71 2.13 -4.13
CA THR A 87 7.65 1.37 -4.95
C THR A 87 7.04 0.99 -6.30
N ALA A 88 5.83 0.41 -6.31
CA ALA A 88 5.13 0.11 -7.55
C ALA A 88 4.86 1.39 -8.38
N GLY A 89 4.39 2.44 -7.71
CA GLY A 89 4.08 3.72 -8.32
C GLY A 89 5.28 4.33 -9.04
N LEU A 90 6.41 4.45 -8.35
CA LEU A 90 7.66 5.02 -8.87
C LEU A 90 8.23 4.20 -10.02
N ILE A 91 8.24 2.86 -9.90
CA ILE A 91 8.73 1.99 -10.99
C ILE A 91 7.89 2.18 -12.24
N PHE A 92 6.55 2.17 -12.13
CA PHE A 92 5.68 2.37 -13.29
C PHE A 92 5.79 3.79 -13.87
N GLN A 93 5.94 4.81 -13.03
CA GLN A 93 6.21 6.18 -13.47
C GLN A 93 7.51 6.26 -14.27
N LEU A 94 8.58 5.57 -13.83
CA LEU A 94 9.85 5.51 -14.54
C LEU A 94 9.74 4.75 -15.86
N LEU A 95 9.02 3.62 -15.89
CA LEU A 95 8.81 2.83 -17.12
C LEU A 95 8.03 3.60 -18.18
N VAL A 96 7.01 4.37 -17.76
CA VAL A 96 6.25 5.24 -18.67
C VAL A 96 7.06 6.47 -19.07
N GLY A 97 7.74 7.11 -18.11
CA GLY A 97 8.56 8.30 -18.36
C GLY A 97 9.75 8.04 -19.28
N SER A 98 10.36 6.85 -19.18
CA SER A 98 11.42 6.38 -20.08
C SER A 98 10.91 5.85 -21.42
N LYS A 99 9.59 5.83 -21.64
CA LYS A 99 8.92 5.29 -22.83
C LYS A 99 9.17 3.79 -23.08
N ILE A 100 9.59 3.04 -22.06
CA ILE A 100 9.66 1.56 -22.12
C ILE A 100 8.24 0.98 -22.20
N ILE A 101 7.29 1.59 -21.48
CA ILE A 101 5.86 1.28 -21.56
C ILE A 101 5.13 2.51 -22.07
N THR A 102 4.35 2.33 -23.15
CA THR A 102 3.46 3.38 -23.66
C THR A 102 2.06 3.18 -23.11
N VAL A 103 1.49 4.25 -22.53
CA VAL A 103 0.12 4.29 -21.98
C VAL A 103 -0.55 5.55 -22.49
N ASP A 104 -1.69 5.41 -23.18
CA ASP A 104 -2.50 6.58 -23.53
C ASP A 104 -3.43 6.93 -22.36
N PHE A 105 -3.02 7.91 -21.55
CA PHE A 105 -3.88 8.44 -20.50
C PHE A 105 -5.08 9.22 -21.04
N ARG A 106 -5.45 9.20 -22.31
CA ARG A 106 -6.76 9.67 -22.78
C ARG A 106 -7.75 8.51 -22.93
N ASP A 107 -7.25 7.31 -23.14
CA ASP A 107 -8.05 6.09 -23.25
C ASP A 107 -8.40 5.56 -21.84
N PRO A 108 -9.70 5.45 -21.50
CA PRO A 108 -10.14 4.86 -20.24
C PRO A 108 -9.61 3.44 -19.99
N ARG A 109 -9.39 2.64 -21.07
CA ARG A 109 -8.90 1.26 -20.98
C ARG A 109 -7.43 1.23 -20.60
N ASP A 110 -6.58 2.01 -21.27
CA ASP A 110 -5.15 2.11 -20.95
C ASP A 110 -4.93 2.63 -19.52
N ARG A 111 -5.75 3.61 -19.08
CA ARG A 111 -5.76 4.08 -17.68
C ARG A 111 -6.07 2.95 -16.70
N ALA A 112 -7.11 2.16 -16.97
CA ALA A 112 -7.51 1.05 -16.11
C ALA A 112 -6.43 -0.03 -16.04
N LEU A 113 -5.80 -0.37 -17.17
CA LEU A 113 -4.69 -1.32 -17.22
C LEU A 113 -3.48 -0.82 -16.44
N TYR A 114 -3.14 0.47 -16.56
CA TYR A 114 -2.03 1.07 -15.81
C TYR A 114 -2.27 1.03 -14.30
N THR A 115 -3.44 1.48 -13.83
CA THR A 115 -3.80 1.44 -12.40
C THR A 115 -3.88 0.01 -11.88
N GLY A 116 -4.47 -0.90 -12.66
CA GLY A 116 -4.53 -2.32 -12.31
C GLY A 116 -3.14 -2.94 -12.17
N ALA A 117 -2.25 -2.69 -13.13
CA ALA A 117 -0.87 -3.19 -13.10
C ALA A 117 -0.10 -2.62 -11.90
N GLN A 118 -0.19 -1.32 -11.62
CA GLN A 118 0.42 -0.73 -10.42
C GLN A 118 -0.07 -1.42 -9.15
N LYS A 119 -1.37 -1.68 -9.03
CA LYS A 119 -1.93 -2.38 -7.87
C LYS A 119 -1.44 -3.83 -7.76
N PHE A 120 -1.43 -4.55 -8.87
CA PHE A 120 -0.90 -5.92 -8.92
C PHE A 120 0.53 -5.96 -8.39
N PHE A 121 1.40 -5.09 -8.93
CA PHE A 121 2.79 -5.01 -8.50
C PHE A 121 2.92 -4.53 -7.06
N ALA A 122 2.05 -3.65 -6.56
CA ALA A 122 2.05 -3.26 -5.15
C ALA A 122 1.83 -4.49 -4.24
N ILE A 123 0.89 -5.38 -4.59
CA ILE A 123 0.65 -6.63 -3.85
C ILE A 123 1.88 -7.56 -3.93
N VAL A 124 2.49 -7.67 -5.12
CA VAL A 124 3.73 -8.45 -5.29
C VAL A 124 4.85 -7.88 -4.43
N PHE A 125 5.03 -6.56 -4.40
CA PHE A 125 6.03 -5.91 -3.55
C PHE A 125 5.71 -6.06 -2.07
N THR A 126 4.44 -6.08 -1.66
CA THR A 126 4.08 -6.43 -0.27
C THR A 126 4.62 -7.82 0.10
N ALA A 127 4.47 -8.81 -0.78
CA ALA A 127 4.98 -10.16 -0.54
C ALA A 127 6.52 -10.19 -0.50
N VAL A 128 7.17 -9.54 -1.47
CA VAL A 128 8.63 -9.48 -1.56
C VAL A 128 9.24 -8.77 -0.35
N GLU A 129 8.70 -7.61 0.04
CA GLU A 129 9.17 -6.86 1.20
C GLU A 129 8.91 -7.63 2.50
N ALA A 130 7.71 -8.22 2.68
CA ALA A 130 7.43 -9.04 3.86
C ALA A 130 8.41 -10.21 4.01
N LEU A 131 8.71 -10.93 2.91
CA LEU A 131 9.71 -12.00 2.91
C LEU A 131 11.11 -11.46 3.18
N ALA A 132 11.49 -10.33 2.61
CA ALA A 132 12.80 -9.72 2.83
C ALA A 132 12.99 -9.34 4.30
N TYR A 133 11.97 -8.81 4.98
CA TYR A 133 12.03 -8.50 6.41
C TYR A 133 12.19 -9.77 7.27
N ILE A 134 11.41 -10.81 6.97
CA ILE A 134 11.46 -12.08 7.71
C ILE A 134 12.81 -12.78 7.51
N LEU A 135 13.23 -12.97 6.26
CA LEU A 135 14.48 -13.66 5.91
C LEU A 135 15.71 -12.83 6.26
N GLY A 136 15.60 -11.50 6.23
CA GLY A 136 16.63 -10.58 6.70
C GLY A 136 16.79 -10.54 8.22
N GLY A 137 15.99 -11.31 8.97
CA GLY A 137 16.11 -11.41 10.42
C GLY A 137 15.64 -10.16 11.16
N ALA A 138 14.78 -9.32 10.56
CA ALA A 138 14.31 -8.07 11.18
C ALA A 138 13.59 -8.28 12.52
N TYR A 139 13.07 -9.49 12.74
CA TYR A 139 12.35 -9.92 13.94
C TYR A 139 13.14 -10.89 14.83
N GLY A 140 14.39 -11.21 14.49
CA GLY A 140 15.23 -12.20 15.18
C GLY A 140 14.90 -13.65 14.81
N GLU A 141 15.44 -14.58 15.59
CA GLU A 141 15.19 -16.02 15.43
C GLU A 141 13.78 -16.38 15.90
N LEU A 142 12.91 -16.68 14.93
CA LEU A 142 11.53 -17.09 15.17
C LEU A 142 11.28 -18.48 14.62
N PRO A 143 10.41 -19.27 15.27
CA PRO A 143 10.00 -20.57 14.74
C PRO A 143 9.25 -20.38 13.41
N LEU A 144 9.32 -21.37 12.52
CA LEU A 144 8.75 -21.30 11.17
C LEU A 144 7.26 -20.91 11.17
N TRP A 145 6.47 -21.42 12.11
CA TRP A 145 5.06 -21.10 12.23
C TRP A 145 4.82 -19.60 12.49
N ALA A 146 5.68 -18.95 13.29
CA ALA A 146 5.57 -17.53 13.59
C ALA A 146 5.93 -16.68 12.38
N ASN A 147 6.97 -17.07 11.62
CA ASN A 147 7.34 -16.41 10.36
C ASN A 147 6.21 -16.47 9.33
N ILE A 148 5.58 -17.63 9.16
CA ILE A 148 4.42 -17.79 8.26
C ILE A 148 3.26 -16.89 8.71
N LEU A 149 2.99 -16.85 10.02
CA LEU A 149 1.90 -16.05 10.58
C LEU A 149 2.13 -14.54 10.43
N ILE A 150 3.37 -14.07 10.62
CA ILE A 150 3.76 -12.67 10.38
C ILE A 150 3.61 -12.34 8.89
N PHE A 151 4.07 -13.22 8.00
CA PHE A 151 3.92 -13.03 6.56
C PHE A 151 2.45 -12.82 6.16
N VAL A 152 1.55 -13.68 6.65
CA VAL A 152 0.11 -13.58 6.36
C VAL A 152 -0.48 -12.27 6.90
N GLN A 153 -0.09 -11.85 8.11
CA GLN A 153 -0.53 -10.57 8.69
C GLN A 153 -0.08 -9.37 7.87
N LEU A 154 1.20 -9.35 7.43
CA LEU A 154 1.74 -8.28 6.60
C LEU A 154 1.10 -8.24 5.21
N MET A 155 0.83 -9.40 4.62
CA MET A 155 0.09 -9.49 3.36
C MET A 155 -1.32 -8.94 3.50
N ALA A 156 -2.05 -9.34 4.56
CA ALA A 156 -3.40 -8.86 4.81
C ALA A 156 -3.40 -7.34 5.06
N ALA A 157 -2.50 -6.85 5.91
CA ALA A 157 -2.37 -5.42 6.20
C ALA A 157 -2.01 -4.61 4.94
N GLY A 158 -1.04 -5.08 4.14
CA GLY A 158 -0.65 -4.42 2.90
C GLY A 158 -1.79 -4.34 1.89
N VAL A 159 -2.55 -5.42 1.71
CA VAL A 159 -3.75 -5.41 0.85
C VAL A 159 -4.79 -4.42 1.37
N ILE A 160 -5.02 -4.35 2.69
CA ILE A 160 -5.93 -3.35 3.27
C ILE A 160 -5.46 -1.93 2.96
N ILE A 161 -4.18 -1.61 3.17
CA ILE A 161 -3.64 -0.26 2.90
C ILE A 161 -3.77 0.09 1.40
N ILE A 162 -3.48 -0.86 0.50
CA ILE A 162 -3.67 -0.70 -0.95
C ILE A 162 -5.13 -0.37 -1.27
N LEU A 163 -6.10 -1.08 -0.67
CA LEU A 163 -7.53 -0.84 -0.91
C LEU A 163 -8.00 0.48 -0.31
N LEU A 164 -7.48 0.87 0.85
CA LEU A 164 -7.79 2.17 1.47
C LEU A 164 -7.25 3.32 0.62
N ASP A 165 -6.04 3.19 0.07
CA ASP A 165 -5.48 4.16 -0.87
C ASP A 165 -6.32 4.25 -2.15
N GLU A 166 -6.68 3.10 -2.72
CA GLU A 166 -7.53 3.02 -3.91
C GLU A 166 -8.91 3.67 -3.67
N LEU A 167 -9.50 3.49 -2.49
CA LEU A 167 -10.77 4.10 -2.11
C LEU A 167 -10.69 5.64 -2.16
N VAL A 168 -9.64 6.22 -1.56
CA VAL A 168 -9.43 7.67 -1.57
C VAL A 168 -9.18 8.16 -3.00
N GLN A 169 -8.29 7.51 -3.74
CA GLN A 169 -7.92 7.89 -5.11
C GLN A 169 -9.08 7.81 -6.11
N LYS A 170 -10.04 6.90 -5.90
CA LYS A 170 -11.25 6.78 -6.75
C LYS A 170 -12.30 7.86 -6.50
N GLY A 171 -12.04 8.78 -5.56
CA GLY A 171 -12.86 9.96 -5.32
C GLY A 171 -13.88 9.81 -4.20
N TRP A 172 -13.80 8.71 -3.42
CA TRP A 172 -14.56 8.59 -2.17
C TRP A 172 -14.02 9.50 -1.07
N GLY A 173 -12.71 9.80 -1.08
CA GLY A 173 -12.06 10.68 -0.11
C GLY A 173 -11.49 11.96 -0.72
N PHE A 174 -10.70 12.68 0.08
CA PHE A 174 -9.94 13.84 -0.35
C PHE A 174 -8.49 13.48 -0.68
N GLY A 175 -7.98 14.03 -1.79
CA GLY A 175 -6.57 13.89 -2.16
C GLY A 175 -6.18 12.48 -2.57
N SER A 176 -5.01 12.04 -2.11
CA SER A 176 -4.47 10.69 -2.32
C SER A 176 -4.29 9.98 -0.97
N GLY A 177 -4.56 8.68 -0.92
CA GLY A 177 -4.37 7.88 0.30
C GLY A 177 -2.91 7.92 0.76
N VAL A 178 -1.96 7.79 -0.17
CA VAL A 178 -0.52 7.96 0.10
C VAL A 178 -0.21 9.27 0.82
N SER A 179 -0.70 10.41 0.33
CA SER A 179 -0.46 11.72 0.98
C SER A 179 -1.11 11.81 2.36
N LEU A 180 -2.31 11.23 2.51
CA LEU A 180 -3.03 11.18 3.78
C LEU A 180 -2.25 10.36 4.82
N PHE A 181 -1.73 9.19 4.43
CA PHE A 181 -0.97 8.31 5.31
C PHE A 181 0.37 8.91 5.75
N ILE A 182 1.09 9.57 4.84
CA ILE A 182 2.32 10.30 5.19
C ILE A 182 2.02 11.42 6.17
N ALA A 183 1.01 12.26 5.88
CA ALA A 183 0.63 13.35 6.78
C ALA A 183 0.21 12.85 8.17
N ALA A 184 -0.55 11.75 8.23
CA ALA A 184 -0.93 11.11 9.48
C ALA A 184 0.28 10.58 10.25
N GLY A 185 1.22 9.93 9.56
CA GLY A 185 2.44 9.41 10.16
C GLY A 185 3.31 10.50 10.77
N VAL A 186 3.51 11.61 10.05
CA VAL A 186 4.24 12.78 10.55
C VAL A 186 3.50 13.42 11.74
N ALA A 187 2.19 13.64 11.63
CA ALA A 187 1.41 14.28 12.68
C ALA A 187 1.38 13.49 13.99
N GLN A 188 1.49 12.15 13.94
CA GLN A 188 1.57 11.31 15.14
C GLN A 188 2.94 11.37 15.85
N GLN A 189 3.98 11.90 15.21
CA GLN A 189 5.32 12.02 15.78
C GLN A 189 5.58 13.38 16.45
N ILE A 190 4.67 14.34 16.27
CA ILE A 190 4.71 15.66 16.91
C ILE A 190 3.94 15.57 18.23
#